data_AF-A0A939AT84-F1
#
_entry.id   AF-A0A939AT84-F1
#
_cell.length_a   1.000
_cell.length_b   1.000
_cell.length_c   1.000
_cell.angle_alpha   90.00
_cell.angle_beta   90.00
_cell.angle_gamma   90.00
#
_symmetry.space_group_name_H-M   'P 1'
#
loop_
_entity.id
_entity.type
_entity.pdbx_description
1 polymer ?
#
loop_
_entity_poly.entity_id
_entity_poly.type
_entity_poly.pdbx_seq_one_letter_code
_entity_poly.pdbx_strand_id
1 'polypeptide(L)'
;MAKTLTISEILDDLRVADEMLRRFERLYWLSSEQFFELYSQGLLDDGEHLHDFSQWAGYWKLRTRRLEAFNDTNISLPTLSTIASLRLSCVSTSPIYPF
;
A
#
# COMPACT_ATOMS: atom_id res chain seq x y z
N MET A 1 15.08 -7.39 20.28
CA MET A 1 14.21 -8.48 19.81
C MET A 1 13.41 -7.95 18.63
N ALA A 2 13.68 -8.42 17.40
CA ALA A 2 12.89 -8.03 16.24
C ALA A 2 11.53 -8.74 16.33
N LYS A 3 10.45 -7.98 16.51
CA LYS A 3 9.09 -8.52 16.54
C LYS A 3 8.74 -8.97 15.12
N THR A 4 8.67 -10.27 14.88
CA THR A 4 8.12 -10.83 13.64
C THR A 4 6.64 -10.47 13.60
N LEU A 5 6.31 -9.38 12.92
CA LEU A 5 4.92 -8.96 12.77
C LEU A 5 4.18 -10.00 11.94
N THR A 6 3.12 -10.53 12.51
CA THR A 6 2.25 -11.46 11.79
C THR A 6 1.38 -10.70 10.79
N ILE A 7 0.92 -11.37 9.73
CA ILE A 7 0.02 -10.76 8.73
C ILE A 7 -1.23 -10.16 9.40
N SER A 8 -1.75 -10.81 10.43
CA SER A 8 -2.90 -10.30 11.19
C SER A 8 -2.59 -8.99 11.91
N GLU A 9 -1.40 -8.83 12.49
CA GLU A 9 -0.98 -7.57 13.13
C GLU A 9 -0.78 -6.46 12.10
N ILE A 10 -0.24 -6.79 10.91
CA ILE A 10 -0.09 -5.81 9.81
C ILE A 10 -1.46 -5.32 9.34
N LEU A 11 -2.42 -6.23 9.17
CA LEU A 11 -3.78 -5.88 8.77
C LEU A 11 -4.51 -5.07 9.83
N ASP A 12 -4.32 -5.38 11.11
CA ASP A 12 -4.92 -4.61 12.20
C ASP A 12 -4.32 -3.20 12.31
N ASP A 13 -2.99 -3.07 12.21
CA ASP A 13 -2.29 -1.78 12.13
C ASP A 13 -2.80 -0.96 10.94
N LEU A 14 -2.99 -1.59 9.78
CA LEU A 14 -3.50 -0.94 8.57
C LEU A 14 -4.94 -0.44 8.77
N ARG A 15 -5.79 -1.26 9.39
CA ARG A 15 -7.18 -0.92 9.70
C ARG A 15 -7.26 0.27 10.66
N VAL A 16 -6.44 0.28 11.72
CA VAL A 16 -6.38 1.40 12.68
C VAL A 16 -5.89 2.67 11.99
N ALA A 17 -4.83 2.59 11.17
CA ALA A 17 -4.33 3.75 10.44
C ALA A 17 -5.38 4.32 9.48
N ASP A 18 -6.08 3.48 8.72
CA ASP A 18 -7.16 3.90 7.81
C ASP A 18 -8.35 4.52 8.55
N GLU A 19 -8.72 3.99 9.73
CA GLU A 19 -9.79 4.56 10.55
C GLU A 19 -9.44 5.97 11.04
N MET A 20 -8.20 6.16 11.49
CA MET A 20 -7.71 7.47 11.92
C MET A 20 -7.66 8.45 10.74
N LEU A 21 -7.14 8.04 9.58
CA LEU A 21 -7.13 8.90 8.37
C LEU A 21 -8.54 9.33 7.99
N ARG A 22 -9.53 8.41 7.93
CA ARG A 22 -10.94 8.76 7.66
C ARG A 22 -11.53 9.73 8.67
N ARG A 23 -11.06 9.73 9.92
CA ARG A 23 -11.48 10.72 10.91
C ARG A 23 -11.00 12.12 10.52
N PHE A 24 -9.74 12.26 10.09
CA PHE A 24 -9.21 13.53 9.59
C PHE A 24 -9.95 13.99 8.33
N GLU A 25 -10.26 13.08 7.40
CA GLU A 25 -11.03 13.42 6.20
C GLU A 25 -12.41 14.01 6.53
N ARG A 26 -13.09 13.48 7.56
CA ARG A 26 -14.37 14.03 8.04
C ARG A 26 -14.24 15.34 8.79
N LEU A 27 -13.12 15.56 9.49
CA LEU A 27 -12.88 16.78 10.27
C LEU A 27 -12.53 17.96 9.35
N TYR A 28 -11.67 17.72 8.37
CA TYR A 28 -11.12 18.76 7.50
C TYR A 28 -11.74 18.79 6.10
N TRP A 29 -12.62 17.84 5.77
CA TRP A 29 -13.31 17.73 4.47
C TRP A 29 -12.35 17.66 3.27
N LEU A 30 -11.17 17.11 3.49
CA LEU A 30 -10.11 16.92 2.50
C LEU A 30 -9.78 15.43 2.39
N SER A 31 -9.49 14.95 1.18
CA SER A 31 -8.96 13.60 1.04
C SER A 31 -7.56 13.51 1.66
N SER A 32 -7.17 12.35 2.19
CA SER A 32 -5.82 12.17 2.75
C SER A 32 -4.70 12.47 1.74
N GLU A 33 -4.97 12.30 0.44
CA GLU A 33 -4.03 12.62 -0.63
C GLU A 33 -3.86 14.14 -0.81
N GLN A 34 -4.96 14.89 -0.90
CA GLN A 34 -4.94 16.35 -0.95
C GLN A 34 -4.33 16.95 0.33
N PHE A 35 -4.63 16.32 1.47
CA PHE A 35 -4.06 16.69 2.75
C PHE A 35 -2.54 16.50 2.76
N PHE A 36 -2.03 15.41 2.17
CA PHE A 36 -0.60 15.19 2.02
C PHE A 36 0.06 16.23 1.11
N GLU A 37 -0.57 16.57 -0.01
CA GLU A 37 -0.05 17.60 -0.92
C GLU A 37 0.07 18.95 -0.21
N LEU A 38 -0.98 19.40 0.46
CA LEU A 38 -1.00 20.66 1.21
C LEU A 38 0.01 20.65 2.37
N TYR A 39 0.12 19.53 3.09
CA TYR A 39 1.12 19.33 4.14
C TYR A 39 2.55 19.43 3.59
N SER A 40 2.82 18.79 2.45
CA SER A 40 4.14 18.78 1.81
C SER A 40 4.58 20.16 1.32
N GLN A 41 3.62 21.01 0.97
CA GLN A 41 3.84 22.38 0.51
C GLN A 41 3.93 23.38 1.68
N GLY A 42 3.63 22.94 2.92
CA GLY A 42 3.56 23.82 4.09
C GLY A 42 2.36 24.77 4.07
N LEU A 43 1.34 24.48 3.25
CA LEU A 43 0.14 25.31 3.07
C LEU A 43 -1.04 24.83 3.92
N LEU A 44 -0.85 23.77 4.70
CA LEU A 44 -1.91 23.15 5.49
C LEU A 44 -2.20 23.91 6.79
N ASP A 45 -1.27 24.71 7.32
CA ASP A 45 -1.42 25.36 8.63
C ASP A 45 -0.84 26.77 8.67
N ASP A 46 -1.54 27.67 9.35
CA ASP A 46 -1.05 28.98 9.82
C ASP A 46 -0.40 28.86 11.22
N GLY A 47 -0.43 27.67 11.84
CA GLY A 47 0.25 27.30 13.08
C GLY A 47 -0.66 26.89 14.24
N GLU A 48 -1.99 26.87 14.07
CA GLU A 48 -2.95 26.54 15.14
C GLU A 48 -3.17 25.03 15.32
N HIS A 49 -2.91 24.21 14.30
CA HIS A 49 -3.27 22.79 14.28
C HIS A 49 -2.09 21.83 14.08
N LEU A 50 -0.86 22.33 14.30
CA LEU A 50 0.40 21.58 14.19
C LEU A 50 0.39 20.22 14.90
N HIS A 51 -0.26 20.11 16.06
CA HIS A 51 -0.34 18.85 16.81
C HIS A 51 -1.13 17.78 16.04
N ASP A 52 -2.32 18.15 15.56
CA ASP A 52 -3.23 17.26 14.84
C ASP A 52 -2.63 16.82 13.50
N PHE A 53 -1.92 17.74 12.82
CA PHE A 53 -1.22 17.46 11.57
C PHE A 53 -0.01 16.55 11.76
N SER A 54 0.74 16.71 12.84
CA SER A 54 1.84 15.80 13.17
C SER A 54 1.34 14.39 13.47
N GLN A 55 0.18 14.27 14.12
CA GLN A 55 -0.47 13.01 14.42
C GLN A 55 -0.98 12.33 13.15
N TRP A 56 -1.66 13.06 12.27
CA TRP A 56 -2.07 12.58 10.95
C TRP A 56 -0.88 12.08 10.12
N ALA A 57 0.22 12.85 10.07
CA ALA A 57 1.43 12.47 9.32
C ALA A 57 2.07 11.17 9.86
N GLY A 58 1.94 10.91 11.16
CA GLY A 58 2.32 9.65 11.79
C GLY A 58 1.51 8.46 11.27
N TYR A 59 0.18 8.59 11.24
CA TYR A 59 -0.71 7.55 10.72
C TYR A 59 -0.53 7.29 9.22
N TRP A 60 -0.34 8.36 8.44
CA TRP A 60 -0.05 8.25 7.01
C TRP A 60 1.23 7.44 6.76
N LYS A 61 2.33 7.79 7.45
CA LYS A 61 3.59 7.05 7.33
C LYS A 61 3.48 5.61 7.82
N LEU A 62 2.73 5.36 8.89
CA LEU A 62 2.50 4.01 9.41
C LEU A 62 1.77 3.15 8.36
N ARG A 63 0.70 3.68 7.77
CA ARG A 63 -0.04 3.03 6.69
C ARG A 63 0.87 2.67 5.52
N THR A 64 1.66 3.61 5.02
CA THR A 64 2.59 3.38 3.90
C THR A 64 3.59 2.26 4.22
N ARG A 65 4.25 2.33 5.38
CA ARG A 65 5.24 1.31 5.80
C ARG A 65 4.62 -0.08 5.94
N ARG A 66 3.38 -0.17 6.44
CA ARG A 66 2.67 -1.44 6.60
C ARG A 66 2.16 -2.00 5.28
N LEU A 67 1.73 -1.13 4.37
CA LEU A 67 1.35 -1.52 3.01
C LEU A 67 2.56 -2.04 2.23
N GLU A 68 3.72 -1.38 2.35
CA GLU A 68 5.00 -1.86 1.83
C GLU A 68 5.34 -3.23 2.40
N ALA A 69 5.31 -3.40 3.72
CA ALA A 69 5.59 -4.69 4.36
C ALA A 69 4.60 -5.81 3.93
N PHE A 70 3.33 -5.46 3.71
CA PHE A 70 2.34 -6.40 3.20
C PHE A 70 2.64 -6.80 1.75
N ASN A 71 2.98 -5.84 0.90
CA ASN A 71 3.36 -6.08 -0.50
C ASN A 71 4.65 -6.90 -0.59
N ASP A 72 5.67 -6.60 0.21
CA ASP A 72 6.92 -7.37 0.28
C ASP A 72 6.67 -8.85 0.64
N THR A 73 5.72 -9.09 1.57
CA THR A 73 5.28 -10.44 1.94
C THR A 73 4.52 -11.13 0.80
N ASN A 74 3.79 -10.37 -0.03
CA ASN A 74 3.04 -10.88 -1.17
C ASN A 74 3.95 -11.18 -2.39
N ILE A 75 5.04 -10.42 -2.55
CA ILE A 75 5.99 -10.52 -3.67
C ILE A 75 6.85 -11.81 -3.62
N SER A 76 6.85 -12.56 -2.51
CA SER A 76 7.50 -13.88 -2.47
C SER A 76 6.71 -15.01 -3.13
N LEU A 77 5.45 -14.78 -3.54
CA LEU A 77 4.79 -15.67 -4.49
C LEU A 77 5.31 -15.32 -5.87
N PRO A 78 5.89 -16.27 -6.65
CA PRO A 78 6.29 -15.99 -8.01
C PRO A 78 5.06 -15.46 -8.74
N THR A 79 5.12 -14.19 -9.12
CA THR A 79 4.07 -13.53 -9.89
C THR A 79 3.78 -14.39 -11.13
N LEU A 80 2.51 -14.50 -11.51
CA LEU A 80 2.06 -15.23 -12.70
C LEU A 80 2.78 -14.79 -14.01
N SER A 81 3.52 -13.68 -13.99
CA SER A 81 4.46 -13.29 -15.06
C SER A 81 5.60 -14.29 -15.28
N THR A 82 6.06 -15.00 -14.25
CA THR A 82 7.13 -16.01 -14.38
C THR A 82 6.60 -17.33 -15.00
N ILE A 83 5.36 -17.70 -14.69
CA ILE A 83 4.71 -18.90 -15.27
C ILE A 83 4.39 -18.69 -16.75
N ALA A 84 4.10 -17.45 -17.17
CA ALA A 84 3.89 -17.12 -18.58
C ALA A 84 5.14 -17.34 -19.45
N SER A 85 6.35 -17.17 -18.91
CA SER A 85 7.61 -17.39 -19.65
C SER A 85 7.96 -18.87 -19.85
N LEU A 86 7.42 -19.79 -19.05
CA LEU A 86 7.71 -21.24 -19.16
C LEU A 86 6.75 -22.01 -20.06
N ARG A 87 5.68 -21.38 -20.58
CA ARG A 87 4.68 -22.06 -21.44
C ARG A 87 4.81 -21.78 -22.94
N LEU A 88 5.86 -21.10 -23.41
CA LEU A 88 6.08 -20.84 -24.85
C LEU A 88 7.16 -21.71 -25.53
N SER A 89 7.72 -22.72 -24.85
CA SER A 89 8.74 -23.60 -25.46
C SER A 89 8.22 -24.96 -25.93
N CYS A 90 6.94 -25.29 -25.70
CA CYS A 90 6.36 -26.58 -26.11
C CYS A 90 5.18 -26.42 -27.09
N VAL A 91 5.37 -25.69 -28.19
CA VAL A 91 4.64 -25.96 -29.44
C VAL A 91 5.68 -25.94 -30.56
N SER A 92 6.42 -27.04 -30.68
CA SER A 92 7.14 -27.40 -31.89
C SER A 92 6.67 -28.80 -32.26
N THR A 93 5.70 -28.86 -33.18
CA THR A 93 5.63 -29.86 -34.26
C THR A 93 4.51 -29.44 -35.21
N SER A 94 4.92 -28.95 -36.38
CA SER A 94 4.14 -28.69 -37.58
C SER A 94 3.53 -29.99 -38.19
N PRO A 95 2.62 -29.89 -39.18
CA PRO A 95 1.41 -30.70 -39.28
C PRO A 95 1.51 -31.88 -40.25
N ILE A 96 0.67 -32.91 -40.05
CA ILE A 96 0.30 -33.88 -41.10
C ILE A 96 -1.18 -34.25 -40.93
N TYR A 97 -2.02 -33.87 -41.88
CA TYR A 97 -3.34 -34.49 -42.09
C TYR A 97 -3.37 -35.10 -43.50
N PRO A 98 -3.67 -36.40 -43.65
CA PRO A 98 -4.02 -36.97 -44.94
C PRO A 98 -5.55 -37.00 -45.11
N PHE A 99 -6.04 -36.57 -46.27
CA PHE A 99 -7.22 -37.13 -46.93
C PHE A 99 -6.79 -37.63 -48.31
#